data_AF-D8M3A7-F1
#
_entry.id   AF-D8M3A7-F1
#
_cell.length_a   1.000
_cell.length_b   1.000
_cell.length_c   1.000
_cell.angle_alpha   90.00
_cell.angle_beta   90.00
_cell.angle_gamma   90.00
#
_symmetry.space_group_name_H-M   'P 1'
#
loop_
_entity.id
_entity.type
_entity.pdbx_description
1 polymer ?
#
loop_
_entity_poly.entity_id
_entity_poly.type
_entity_poly.pdbx_seq_one_letter_code
_entity_poly.pdbx_strand_id
1 'polypeptide(L)'
;MPTDQLLLRNDLMRLFSLAEIDYKQLLTYDKYGSILNQNKHCVNLYLVDHNCLKEIIDHREDSGLYSGVSKHISFNPAESRGVGSCGTLIASILRETPSIPSLSECCLLLESAVLLDTLNLTYSFKTTPQDIEAVSWLEAHRRSPPSITQNELFDTLSTAKFDPLFWESLSARNALALDYKTIPMQSLRVGWSAVLLPIGALQRKQGLKEEMDEIIRKERLDLMLVSSTVKEKVVRRELLMTCPEGCDEELKRKIEKVEQTLEMNEGNSSAAQIRLFVQTRLETISILLKQMSLEFSQASSQTINHIDRIKAIIATVGTQDSESKEERAKKEREVKMLLLQINRLSRGLFGELSRFEKSIEDALLKSQGVLRDLHGLEIENTCLRHSLDNCKSFTTPQYDRVISDTHPVELTKEDGDKTLFEKQAEELKHELNERKRIKNELEEAKQLKRQRVLASMHLKHMAQNVVTPQLKKLEEKVIQKHHREL
;
A
#
# COMPACT_ATOMS: atom_id res chain seq x y z
N MET A 1 16.09 14.81 14.80
CA MET A 1 16.60 13.79 15.75
C MET A 1 17.58 14.45 16.74
N PRO A 2 17.70 13.91 17.96
CA PRO A 2 18.79 14.22 18.89
C PRO A 2 20.18 13.81 18.37
N THR A 3 21.25 14.44 18.87
CA THR A 3 22.64 14.19 18.43
C THR A 3 23.10 12.76 18.64
N ASP A 4 22.78 12.15 19.78
CA ASP A 4 23.14 10.76 20.11
C ASP A 4 22.52 9.76 19.14
N GLN A 5 21.26 9.97 18.72
CA GLN A 5 20.61 9.13 17.71
C GLN A 5 21.23 9.29 16.32
N LEU A 6 21.67 10.49 15.95
CA LEU A 6 22.38 10.71 14.68
C LEU A 6 23.66 9.90 14.61
N LEU A 7 24.41 9.81 15.71
CA LEU A 7 25.66 9.04 15.78
C LEU A 7 25.46 7.52 15.57
N LEU A 8 24.23 7.03 15.75
CA LEU A 8 23.86 5.64 15.49
C LEU A 8 23.56 5.38 14.00
N ARG A 9 23.56 6.41 13.14
CA ARG A 9 23.39 6.24 11.70
C ARG A 9 24.75 6.00 11.05
N ASN A 10 25.24 4.77 11.13
CA ASN A 10 26.57 4.38 10.62
C ASN A 10 26.77 4.75 9.14
N ASP A 11 25.71 4.56 8.33
CA ASP A 11 25.64 4.99 6.93
C ASP A 11 25.87 6.50 6.78
N LEU A 12 25.17 7.32 7.57
CA LEU A 12 25.32 8.77 7.54
C LEU A 12 26.68 9.23 8.06
N MET A 13 27.22 8.60 9.11
CA MET A 13 28.55 8.94 9.61
C MET A 13 29.63 8.66 8.58
N ARG A 14 29.51 7.55 7.83
CA ARG A 14 30.40 7.23 6.72
C ARG A 14 30.25 8.25 5.59
N LEU A 15 29.02 8.63 5.25
CA LEU A 15 28.74 9.65 4.23
C LEU A 15 29.33 11.01 4.60
N PHE A 16 29.16 11.47 5.85
CA PHE A 16 29.75 12.74 6.30
C PHE A 16 31.27 12.70 6.26
N SER A 17 31.89 11.57 6.58
CA SER A 17 33.34 11.41 6.42
C SER A 17 33.77 11.51 4.95
N LEU A 18 33.03 10.92 4.01
CA LEU A 18 33.32 11.02 2.57
C LEU A 18 33.11 12.43 2.03
N ALA A 19 32.14 13.17 2.58
CA ALA A 19 31.83 14.54 2.22
C ALA A 19 32.64 15.60 3.01
N GLU A 20 33.56 15.17 3.88
CA GLU A 20 34.35 16.06 4.75
C GLU A 20 33.49 16.98 5.65
N ILE A 21 32.31 16.51 6.06
CA ILE A 21 31.37 17.25 6.91
C ILE A 21 31.62 16.90 8.38
N ASP A 22 31.89 17.93 9.19
CA ASP A 22 31.89 17.79 10.65
C ASP A 22 30.44 17.74 11.17
N TYR A 23 29.98 16.54 11.54
CA TYR A 23 28.63 16.33 12.06
C TYR A 23 28.31 17.19 13.30
N LYS A 24 29.33 17.69 14.03
CA LYS A 24 29.12 18.56 15.19
C LYS A 24 28.51 19.91 14.80
N GLN A 25 28.68 20.32 13.56
CA GLN A 25 28.11 21.55 12.99
C GLN A 25 26.64 21.38 12.57
N LEU A 26 26.12 20.15 12.54
CA LEU A 26 24.73 19.90 12.19
C LEU A 26 23.77 20.39 13.29
N LEU A 27 22.63 20.92 12.84
CA LEU A 27 21.55 21.38 13.71
C LEU A 27 20.70 20.18 14.16
N THR A 28 20.80 19.81 15.43
CA THR A 28 20.03 18.73 16.05
C THR A 28 19.00 19.26 17.05
N TYR A 29 17.98 18.45 17.34
CA TYR A 29 16.85 18.90 18.16
C TYR A 29 17.23 19.21 19.61
N ASP A 30 18.14 18.43 20.20
CA ASP A 30 18.68 18.65 21.54
C ASP A 30 19.50 19.95 21.65
N LYS A 31 20.18 20.35 20.56
CA LYS A 31 20.97 21.60 20.54
C LYS A 31 20.11 22.84 20.30
N TYR A 32 19.13 22.76 19.40
CA TYR A 32 18.42 23.95 18.88
C TYR A 32 16.90 23.93 19.07
N GLY A 33 16.31 22.84 19.53
CA GLY A 33 14.86 22.68 19.62
C GLY A 33 14.19 23.70 20.54
N SER A 34 14.83 24.05 21.66
CA SER A 34 14.34 25.09 22.58
C SER A 34 14.35 26.48 21.91
N ILE A 35 15.42 26.80 21.19
CA ILE A 35 15.58 28.07 20.46
C ILE A 35 14.53 28.19 19.36
N LEU A 36 14.32 27.12 18.58
CA LEU A 36 13.30 27.08 17.52
C LEU A 36 11.89 27.24 18.09
N ASN A 37 11.59 26.59 19.22
CA ASN A 37 10.28 26.71 19.87
C ASN A 37 10.01 28.11 20.42
N GLN A 38 11.01 28.76 21.03
CA GLN A 38 10.89 30.13 21.54
C GLN A 38 10.70 31.15 20.42
N ASN A 39 11.31 30.90 19.26
CA ASN A 39 11.31 31.82 18.12
C ASN A 39 10.42 31.34 16.96
N LYS A 40 9.41 30.50 17.22
CA LYS A 40 8.56 29.87 16.19
C LYS A 40 7.90 30.86 15.20
N HIS A 41 7.71 32.11 15.61
CA HIS A 41 7.12 33.17 14.80
C HIS A 41 8.14 33.88 13.88
N CYS A 42 9.43 33.72 14.15
CA CYS A 42 10.53 34.39 13.46
C CYS A 42 11.34 33.43 12.57
N VAL A 43 10.95 32.16 12.49
CA VAL A 43 11.64 31.13 11.71
C VAL A 43 10.74 30.64 10.57
N ASN A 44 11.31 30.56 9.37
CA ASN A 44 10.71 29.84 8.25
C ASN A 44 11.35 28.46 8.17
N LEU A 45 10.51 27.43 8.19
CA LEU A 45 10.91 26.03 8.12
C LEU A 45 10.44 25.48 6.78
N TYR A 46 11.37 24.85 6.05
CA TYR A 46 11.12 24.11 4.82
C TYR A 46 11.14 22.62 5.14
N LEU A 47 10.20 21.85 4.60
CA LEU A 47 10.16 20.40 4.80
C LEU A 47 10.55 19.65 3.54
N VAL A 48 11.36 18.63 3.76
CA VAL A 48 11.86 17.70 2.75
C VAL A 48 11.64 16.29 3.27
N ASP A 49 11.23 15.38 2.39
CA ASP A 49 10.95 13.96 2.69
C ASP A 49 9.82 13.74 3.72
N HIS A 50 8.99 14.78 3.91
CA HIS A 50 7.80 14.73 4.75
C HIS A 50 6.83 15.88 4.42
N ASN A 51 5.53 15.62 4.45
CA ASN A 51 4.49 16.60 4.12
C ASN A 51 3.84 17.32 5.32
N CYS A 52 4.65 17.74 6.30
CA CYS A 52 4.15 18.20 7.62
C CYS A 52 4.39 19.69 8.04
N LEU A 53 4.49 20.71 7.14
CA LEU A 53 4.62 22.18 7.43
C LEU A 53 4.96 23.05 6.17
N LYS A 54 5.01 24.39 6.33
CA LYS A 54 5.00 25.57 5.39
C LYS A 54 5.38 25.48 3.90
N GLU A 55 6.33 24.64 3.48
CA GLU A 55 6.61 24.30 2.08
C GLU A 55 7.04 22.83 2.06
N ILE A 56 6.43 22.05 1.17
CA ILE A 56 6.52 20.58 1.17
C ILE A 56 7.15 20.11 -0.12
N ILE A 57 8.29 19.44 -0.03
CA ILE A 57 8.88 18.65 -1.10
C ILE A 57 8.84 17.19 -0.65
N ASP A 58 8.04 16.37 -1.33
CA ASP A 58 7.79 14.99 -0.91
C ASP A 58 7.53 14.08 -2.13
N HIS A 59 7.80 12.80 -1.98
CA HIS A 59 7.55 11.77 -2.98
C HIS A 59 6.43 10.79 -2.59
N ARG A 60 5.80 11.01 -1.44
CA ARG A 60 4.67 10.22 -0.91
C ARG A 60 3.32 10.88 -1.23
N GLU A 61 2.25 10.12 -1.04
CA GLU A 61 0.88 10.64 -1.11
C GLU A 61 0.67 11.77 -0.10
N ASP A 62 0.01 12.86 -0.53
CA ASP A 62 -0.28 14.02 0.31
C ASP A 62 -1.27 13.65 1.42
N SER A 63 -0.85 13.83 2.68
CA SER A 63 -1.69 13.57 3.85
C SER A 63 -2.79 14.62 4.06
N GLY A 64 -2.76 15.73 3.31
CA GLY A 64 -3.77 16.79 3.38
C GLY A 64 -3.72 17.63 4.66
N LEU A 65 -2.71 17.44 5.51
CA LEU A 65 -2.62 18.07 6.83
C LEU A 65 -2.39 19.59 6.79
N TYR A 66 -1.83 20.11 5.70
CA TYR A 66 -1.42 21.52 5.57
C TYR A 66 -2.06 22.18 4.36
N SER A 67 -3.26 22.74 4.55
CA SER A 67 -3.94 23.56 3.54
C SER A 67 -3.29 24.94 3.44
N GLY A 68 -3.01 25.42 2.22
CA GLY A 68 -2.45 26.76 1.98
C GLY A 68 -0.92 26.84 1.97
N VAL A 69 -0.25 25.69 1.92
CA VAL A 69 1.20 25.54 1.79
C VAL A 69 1.57 25.22 0.33
N SER A 70 2.68 25.75 -0.19
CA SER A 70 3.22 25.33 -1.50
C SER A 70 3.67 23.87 -1.42
N LYS A 71 3.31 23.06 -2.43
CA LYS A 71 3.55 21.62 -2.45
C LYS A 71 4.20 21.19 -3.77
N HIS A 72 5.37 20.59 -3.67
CA HIS A 72 6.09 19.93 -4.74
C HIS A 72 6.07 18.42 -4.46
N ILE A 73 4.92 17.79 -4.72
CA ILE A 73 4.68 16.37 -4.43
C ILE A 73 4.69 15.59 -5.73
N SER A 74 5.55 14.58 -5.84
CA SER A 74 5.69 13.78 -7.07
C SER A 74 4.75 12.58 -7.18
N PHE A 75 3.97 12.30 -6.14
CA PHE A 75 3.07 11.15 -6.12
C PHE A 75 2.03 11.22 -7.23
N ASN A 76 2.04 10.23 -8.10
CA ASN A 76 1.08 10.05 -9.18
C ASN A 76 0.02 9.02 -8.75
N PRO A 77 -1.26 9.42 -8.55
CA PRO A 77 -2.32 8.49 -8.16
C PRO A 77 -2.56 7.35 -9.16
N ALA A 78 -2.38 7.60 -10.46
CA ALA A 78 -2.59 6.60 -11.51
C ALA A 78 -1.53 5.49 -11.46
N GLU A 79 -0.31 5.82 -11.03
CA GLU A 79 0.76 4.85 -10.82
C GLU A 79 0.82 4.35 -9.38
N SER A 80 0.13 5.03 -8.45
CA SER A 80 0.17 4.83 -7.01
C SER A 80 1.60 4.90 -6.44
N ARG A 81 2.43 5.81 -6.98
CA ARG A 81 3.82 6.05 -6.54
C ARG A 81 4.31 7.44 -6.95
N GLY A 82 5.33 7.95 -6.25
CA GLY A 82 6.14 9.09 -6.68
C GLY A 82 7.51 8.63 -7.22
N VAL A 83 8.46 9.57 -7.32
CA VAL A 83 9.86 9.23 -7.63
C VAL A 83 10.50 8.36 -6.53
N GLY A 84 11.60 7.68 -6.85
CA GLY A 84 12.23 6.75 -5.93
C GLY A 84 12.76 7.41 -4.67
N SER A 85 13.34 8.62 -4.76
CA SER A 85 13.82 9.35 -3.59
C SER A 85 13.35 10.80 -3.60
N CYS A 86 13.08 11.36 -2.42
CA CYS A 86 12.88 12.81 -2.32
C CYS A 86 14.12 13.59 -2.81
N GLY A 87 15.33 12.99 -2.73
CA GLY A 87 16.56 13.57 -3.27
C GLY A 87 16.49 13.90 -4.77
N THR A 88 15.71 13.14 -5.54
CA THR A 88 15.47 13.37 -6.98
C THR A 88 14.73 14.66 -7.24
N LEU A 89 13.79 15.04 -6.37
CA LEU A 89 13.08 16.32 -6.48
C LEU A 89 13.99 17.49 -6.11
N ILE A 90 14.80 17.33 -5.08
CA ILE A 90 15.78 18.34 -4.69
C ILE A 90 16.81 18.56 -5.80
N ALA A 91 17.33 17.49 -6.39
CA ALA A 91 18.24 17.58 -7.54
C ALA A 91 17.60 18.33 -8.72
N SER A 92 16.31 18.09 -8.97
CA SER A 92 15.57 18.79 -10.03
C SER A 92 15.45 20.29 -9.77
N ILE A 93 15.12 20.69 -8.54
CA ILE A 93 15.04 22.10 -8.12
C ILE A 93 16.41 22.77 -8.22
N LEU A 94 17.47 22.10 -7.77
CA LEU A 94 18.83 22.62 -7.87
C LEU A 94 19.22 22.83 -9.33
N ARG A 95 18.96 21.86 -10.22
CA ARG A 95 19.27 21.97 -11.65
C ARG A 95 18.64 23.21 -12.32
N GLU A 96 17.48 23.64 -11.85
CA GLU A 96 16.77 24.83 -12.36
C GLU A 96 17.24 26.15 -11.72
N THR A 97 18.12 26.08 -10.71
CA THR A 97 18.58 27.25 -9.96
C THR A 97 19.80 27.91 -10.65
N PRO A 98 19.74 29.21 -11.04
CA PRO A 98 20.74 29.85 -11.91
C PRO A 98 22.15 30.04 -11.31
N SER A 99 22.25 30.09 -9.97
CA SER A 99 23.53 30.28 -9.27
C SER A 99 23.60 29.32 -8.11
N ILE A 100 24.49 28.33 -8.21
CA ILE A 100 24.75 27.42 -7.10
C ILE A 100 26.25 27.44 -6.84
N PRO A 101 26.69 27.62 -5.58
CA PRO A 101 28.09 27.45 -5.19
C PRO A 101 28.62 26.07 -5.60
N SER A 102 29.94 25.84 -5.48
CA SER A 102 30.51 24.51 -5.68
C SER A 102 29.71 23.48 -4.87
N LEU A 103 29.03 22.58 -5.59
CA LEU A 103 28.03 21.66 -5.04
C LEU A 103 28.61 20.28 -4.76
N SER A 104 29.92 20.05 -4.90
CA SER A 104 30.45 18.67 -4.94
C SER A 104 30.00 17.82 -3.74
N GLU A 105 30.08 18.37 -2.53
CA GLU A 105 29.67 17.71 -1.30
C GLU A 105 28.14 17.53 -1.25
N CYS A 106 27.37 18.56 -1.62
CA CYS A 106 25.90 18.48 -1.71
C CYS A 106 25.42 17.46 -2.76
N CYS A 107 26.10 17.38 -3.91
CA CYS A 107 25.83 16.41 -4.96
C CYS A 107 26.10 15.00 -4.45
N LEU A 108 27.23 14.78 -3.75
CA LEU A 108 27.54 13.50 -3.13
C LEU A 108 26.48 13.09 -2.10
N LEU A 109 26.02 14.01 -1.25
CA LEU A 109 24.98 13.75 -0.26
C LEU A 109 23.63 13.37 -0.92
N LEU A 110 23.21 14.14 -1.93
CA LEU A 110 21.95 13.89 -2.64
C LEU A 110 22.00 12.59 -3.45
N GLU A 111 23.10 12.34 -4.15
CA GLU A 111 23.32 11.12 -4.90
C GLU A 111 23.23 9.91 -3.97
N SER A 112 23.90 9.97 -2.82
CA SER A 112 23.86 8.92 -1.80
C SER A 112 22.44 8.59 -1.34
N ALA A 113 21.61 9.62 -1.11
CA ALA A 113 20.22 9.43 -0.73
C ALA A 113 19.42 8.70 -1.84
N VAL A 114 19.54 9.18 -3.09
CA VAL A 114 18.86 8.56 -4.24
C VAL A 114 19.31 7.11 -4.42
N LEU A 115 20.62 6.83 -4.37
CA LEU A 115 21.16 5.48 -4.52
C LEU A 115 20.70 4.53 -3.41
N LEU A 116 20.72 4.95 -2.13
CA LEU A 116 20.25 4.10 -1.03
C LEU A 116 18.75 3.81 -1.12
N ASP A 117 17.95 4.79 -1.54
CA ASP A 117 16.50 4.64 -1.67
C ASP A 117 16.07 3.75 -2.83
N THR A 118 16.82 3.79 -3.93
CA THR A 118 16.53 3.08 -5.19
C THR A 118 17.32 1.79 -5.35
N LEU A 119 18.08 1.38 -4.33
CA LEU A 119 19.01 0.25 -4.37
C LEU A 119 19.97 0.35 -5.58
N ASN A 120 20.72 1.45 -5.65
CA ASN A 120 21.62 1.76 -6.75
C ASN A 120 20.91 1.81 -8.12
N LEU A 121 19.72 2.42 -8.16
CA LEU A 121 18.84 2.47 -9.34
C LEU A 121 18.33 1.10 -9.83
N THR A 122 18.60 0.01 -9.12
CA THR A 122 18.19 -1.34 -9.55
C THR A 122 16.80 -1.75 -9.04
N TYR A 123 16.21 -0.99 -8.12
CA TYR A 123 14.91 -1.36 -7.54
C TYR A 123 13.75 -1.03 -8.48
N SER A 124 13.44 -1.95 -9.40
CA SER A 124 12.42 -1.80 -10.46
C SER A 124 11.05 -1.24 -10.00
N PHE A 125 10.66 -1.51 -8.75
CA PHE A 125 9.41 -1.05 -8.16
C PHE A 125 9.42 0.44 -7.77
N LYS A 126 10.59 0.97 -7.40
CA LYS A 126 10.74 2.29 -6.78
C LYS A 126 11.49 3.25 -7.71
N THR A 127 12.49 2.78 -8.45
CA THR A 127 13.27 3.59 -9.38
C THR A 127 12.40 4.11 -10.52
N THR A 128 12.58 5.38 -10.86
CA THR A 128 11.97 6.05 -12.03
C THR A 128 13.05 6.61 -12.96
N PRO A 129 12.71 6.94 -14.23
CA PRO A 129 13.64 7.61 -15.13
C PRO A 129 14.21 8.92 -14.55
N GLN A 130 13.41 9.65 -13.77
CA GLN A 130 13.85 10.87 -13.10
C GLN A 130 14.96 10.61 -12.07
N ASP A 131 14.92 9.48 -11.35
CA ASP A 131 16.00 9.12 -10.42
C ASP A 131 17.32 8.88 -11.16
N ILE A 132 17.26 8.23 -12.34
CA ILE A 132 18.43 7.97 -13.19
C ILE A 132 19.00 9.29 -13.72
N GLU A 133 18.16 10.18 -14.24
CA GLU A 133 18.57 11.50 -14.70
C GLU A 133 19.17 12.35 -13.58
N ALA A 134 18.58 12.29 -12.38
CA ALA A 134 19.09 13.00 -11.21
C ALA A 134 20.48 12.50 -10.81
N VAL A 135 20.69 11.18 -10.69
CA VAL A 135 22.01 10.62 -10.37
C VAL A 135 23.04 11.02 -11.42
N SER A 136 22.72 10.87 -12.72
CA SER A 136 23.64 11.27 -13.79
C SER A 136 24.03 12.74 -13.72
N TRP A 137 23.07 13.62 -13.43
CA TRP A 137 23.34 15.05 -13.24
C TRP A 137 24.22 15.30 -12.00
N LEU A 138 23.90 14.67 -10.86
CA LEU A 138 24.66 14.84 -9.61
C LEU A 138 26.12 14.37 -9.77
N GLU A 139 26.33 13.22 -10.41
CA GLU A 139 27.67 12.67 -10.66
C GLU A 139 28.53 13.62 -11.50
N ALA A 140 27.95 14.24 -12.54
CA ALA A 140 28.65 15.19 -13.40
C ALA A 140 29.06 16.49 -12.68
N HIS A 141 28.46 16.79 -11.53
CA HIS A 141 28.73 17.98 -10.72
C HIS A 141 29.56 17.67 -9.45
N ARG A 142 29.99 16.41 -9.27
CA ARG A 142 31.03 16.08 -8.29
C ARG A 142 32.39 16.65 -8.72
N ARG A 143 33.29 16.79 -7.75
CA ARG A 143 34.70 17.12 -7.97
C ARG A 143 35.29 16.19 -9.04
N SER A 144 36.07 16.75 -9.96
CA SER A 144 36.74 15.99 -11.03
C SER A 144 38.25 15.96 -10.79
N PRO A 145 38.89 14.78 -10.71
CA PRO A 145 38.27 13.44 -10.77
C PRO A 145 37.46 13.12 -9.51
N PRO A 146 36.42 12.25 -9.60
CA PRO A 146 35.63 11.86 -8.45
C PRO A 146 36.48 11.03 -7.47
N SER A 147 36.30 11.28 -6.17
CA SER A 147 36.96 10.52 -5.10
C SER A 147 36.36 9.13 -4.89
N ILE A 148 35.15 8.88 -5.39
CA ILE A 148 34.41 7.63 -5.26
C ILE A 148 33.46 7.47 -6.46
N THR A 149 33.31 6.25 -6.98
CA THR A 149 32.35 5.95 -8.05
C THR A 149 30.93 5.71 -7.51
N GLN A 150 29.90 5.73 -8.36
CA GLN A 150 28.51 5.42 -7.98
C GLN A 150 28.40 4.10 -7.19
N ASN A 151 29.01 3.03 -7.73
CA ASN A 151 28.92 1.69 -7.16
C ASN A 151 29.68 1.62 -5.82
N GLU A 152 30.88 2.18 -5.75
CA GLU A 152 31.64 2.23 -4.49
C GLU A 152 30.91 3.05 -3.43
N LEU A 153 30.25 4.15 -3.82
CA LEU A 153 29.44 4.96 -2.92
C LEU A 153 28.26 4.17 -2.37
N PHE A 154 27.47 3.55 -3.25
CA PHE A 154 26.36 2.71 -2.83
C PHE A 154 26.84 1.55 -1.95
N ASP A 155 27.86 0.80 -2.37
CA ASP A 155 28.34 -0.38 -1.63
C ASP A 155 28.90 0.02 -0.26
N THR A 156 29.65 1.11 -0.18
CA THR A 156 30.18 1.65 1.09
C THR A 156 29.04 1.96 2.07
N LEU A 157 28.02 2.69 1.59
CA LEU A 157 26.92 3.12 2.45
C LEU A 157 25.94 1.99 2.76
N SER A 158 25.64 1.13 1.78
CA SER A 158 24.79 -0.05 1.95
C SER A 158 25.42 -1.01 2.94
N THR A 159 26.73 -1.27 2.83
CA THR A 159 27.45 -2.11 3.79
C THR A 159 27.42 -1.52 5.19
N ALA A 160 27.67 -0.21 5.34
CA ALA A 160 27.59 0.45 6.64
C ALA A 160 26.16 0.42 7.24
N LYS A 161 25.13 0.56 6.40
CA LYS A 161 23.71 0.53 6.79
C LYS A 161 23.29 -0.85 7.28
N PHE A 162 23.72 -1.91 6.60
CA PHE A 162 23.34 -3.30 6.86
C PHE A 162 24.38 -4.08 7.68
N ASP A 163 25.37 -3.41 8.26
CA ASP A 163 26.47 -4.05 9.02
C ASP A 163 25.92 -4.87 10.20
N PRO A 164 26.00 -6.22 10.16
CA PRO A 164 25.43 -7.06 11.20
C PRO A 164 26.09 -6.82 12.57
N LEU A 165 27.40 -6.57 12.61
CA LEU A 165 28.13 -6.34 13.86
C LEU A 165 27.71 -5.03 14.50
N PHE A 166 27.51 -3.99 13.68
CA PHE A 166 26.96 -2.73 14.15
C PHE A 166 25.58 -2.94 14.80
N TRP A 167 24.65 -3.59 14.09
CA TRP A 167 23.30 -3.82 14.63
C TRP A 167 23.28 -4.73 15.86
N GLU A 168 24.15 -5.73 15.93
CA GLU A 168 24.33 -6.58 17.10
C GLU A 168 24.86 -5.79 18.31
N SER A 169 25.74 -4.82 18.09
CA SER A 169 26.30 -3.97 19.16
C SER A 169 25.30 -3.00 19.79
N LEU A 170 24.20 -2.66 19.09
CA LEU A 170 23.19 -1.74 19.60
C LEU A 170 22.44 -2.32 20.81
N SER A 171 22.09 -1.46 21.77
CA SER A 171 21.08 -1.81 22.77
C SER A 171 19.71 -2.00 22.11
N ALA A 172 18.78 -2.68 22.80
CA ALA A 172 17.40 -2.81 22.32
C ALA A 172 16.75 -1.44 22.06
N ARG A 173 16.93 -0.50 23.01
CA ARG A 173 16.50 0.89 22.88
C ARG A 173 16.98 1.55 21.58
N ASN A 174 18.29 1.46 21.32
CA ASN A 174 18.90 2.11 20.16
C ASN A 174 18.45 1.48 18.86
N ALA A 175 18.36 0.14 18.80
CA ALA A 175 17.85 -0.57 17.63
C ALA A 175 16.40 -0.16 17.32
N LEU A 176 15.55 -0.04 18.35
CA LEU A 176 14.15 0.34 18.18
C LEU A 176 13.94 1.82 17.83
N ALA A 177 14.85 2.71 18.23
CA ALA A 177 14.70 4.15 18.04
C ALA A 177 15.25 4.66 16.69
N LEU A 178 16.14 3.90 16.05
CA LEU A 178 16.90 4.34 14.88
C LEU A 178 16.05 4.72 13.66
N ASP A 179 15.00 3.94 13.40
CA ASP A 179 14.01 4.21 12.34
C ASP A 179 12.60 3.94 12.89
N TYR A 180 12.25 4.75 13.88
CA TYR A 180 10.95 4.72 14.54
C TYR A 180 10.01 5.78 13.99
N LYS A 181 8.76 5.39 13.76
CA LYS A 181 7.65 6.30 13.41
C LYS A 181 6.41 5.94 14.20
N THR A 182 5.61 6.96 14.51
CA THR A 182 4.24 6.77 15.00
C THR A 182 3.27 7.06 13.89
N ILE A 183 2.39 6.11 13.60
CA ILE A 183 1.43 6.18 12.51
C ILE A 183 0.01 6.12 13.10
N PRO A 184 -0.86 7.11 12.81
CA PRO A 184 -2.28 6.96 13.06
C PRO A 184 -2.90 6.03 12.02
N MET A 185 -3.52 4.94 12.46
CA MET A 185 -4.25 3.99 11.63
C MET A 185 -5.71 3.92 12.09
N GLN A 186 -6.56 4.74 11.47
CA GLN A 186 -7.97 4.90 11.87
C GLN A 186 -8.08 5.31 13.36
N SER A 187 -8.62 4.45 14.21
CA SER A 187 -8.71 4.65 15.66
C SER A 187 -7.49 4.16 16.44
N LEU A 188 -6.53 3.49 15.78
CA LEU A 188 -5.34 2.94 16.42
C LEU A 188 -4.15 3.89 16.26
N ARG A 189 -3.34 3.98 17.31
CA ARG A 189 -2.03 4.61 17.30
C ARG A 189 -0.96 3.54 17.28
N VAL A 190 -0.26 3.44 16.15
CA VAL A 190 0.72 2.37 15.90
C VAL A 190 2.13 2.93 15.95
N GLY A 191 2.98 2.39 16.82
CA GLY A 191 4.42 2.61 16.74
C GLY A 191 5.04 1.60 15.78
N TRP A 192 5.94 2.04 14.92
CA TRP A 192 6.61 1.17 13.96
C TRP A 192 8.11 1.46 14.00
N SER A 193 8.89 0.46 14.43
CA SER A 193 10.35 0.45 14.28
C SER A 193 10.77 -0.39 13.08
N ALA A 194 11.62 0.14 12.21
CA ALA A 194 12.32 -0.66 11.21
C ALA A 194 13.73 -0.98 11.71
N VAL A 195 14.12 -2.25 11.64
CA VAL A 195 15.44 -2.73 12.10
C VAL A 195 16.10 -3.55 10.99
N LEU A 196 17.43 -3.56 10.95
CA LEU A 196 18.19 -4.29 9.93
C LEU A 196 19.00 -5.45 10.53
N LEU A 197 18.38 -6.19 11.45
CA LEU A 197 18.88 -7.44 12.01
C LEU A 197 17.72 -8.44 12.18
N PRO A 198 17.99 -9.76 12.18
CA PRO A 198 16.96 -10.76 12.41
C PRO A 198 16.17 -10.52 13.71
N ILE A 199 14.85 -10.73 13.71
CA ILE A 199 14.00 -10.60 14.91
C ILE A 199 14.50 -11.49 16.04
N GLY A 200 14.96 -12.71 15.74
CA GLY A 200 15.56 -13.58 16.74
C GLY A 200 16.82 -12.99 17.40
N ALA A 201 17.61 -12.20 16.66
CA ALA A 201 18.74 -11.48 17.21
C ALA A 201 18.30 -10.26 18.04
N LEU A 202 17.27 -9.54 17.61
CA LEU A 202 16.64 -8.48 18.40
C LEU A 202 16.10 -9.01 19.73
N GLN A 203 15.40 -10.15 19.72
CA GLN A 203 14.83 -10.80 20.91
C GLN A 203 15.86 -11.24 21.95
N ARG A 204 17.11 -11.49 21.52
CA ARG A 204 18.22 -11.80 22.43
C ARG A 204 18.83 -10.56 23.10
N LYS A 205 18.48 -9.34 22.66
CA LYS A 205 18.99 -8.13 23.30
C LYS A 205 18.37 -7.96 24.68
N GLN A 206 19.23 -7.76 25.68
CA GLN A 206 18.81 -7.52 27.06
C GLN A 206 17.88 -6.31 27.13
N GLY A 207 16.78 -6.46 27.87
CA GLY A 207 15.84 -5.37 28.12
C GLY A 207 14.84 -5.10 26.99
N LEU A 208 14.75 -5.94 25.94
CA LEU A 208 13.90 -5.65 24.79
C LEU A 208 12.43 -5.44 25.19
N LYS A 209 11.89 -6.34 26.02
CA LYS A 209 10.48 -6.27 26.43
C LYS A 209 10.20 -4.98 27.19
N GLU A 210 11.05 -4.65 28.15
CA GLU A 210 10.96 -3.46 28.98
C GLU A 210 11.01 -2.17 28.14
N GLU A 211 11.88 -2.13 27.12
CA GLU A 211 11.98 -0.99 26.21
C GLU A 211 10.75 -0.87 25.29
N MET A 212 10.22 -1.98 24.78
CA MET A 212 8.98 -1.97 23.99
C MET A 212 7.79 -1.49 24.84
N ASP A 213 7.66 -2.01 26.07
CA ASP A 213 6.61 -1.60 27.02
C ASP A 213 6.74 -0.12 27.40
N GLU A 214 7.97 0.37 27.58
CA GLU A 214 8.24 1.79 27.83
C GLU A 214 7.82 2.66 26.65
N ILE A 215 8.14 2.28 25.41
CA ILE A 215 7.73 3.00 24.19
C ILE A 215 6.20 3.04 24.08
N ILE A 216 5.54 1.88 24.23
CA ILE A 216 4.08 1.76 24.20
C ILE A 216 3.43 2.71 25.20
N ARG A 217 3.90 2.71 26.45
CA ARG A 217 3.38 3.58 27.50
C ARG A 217 3.65 5.06 27.23
N LYS A 218 4.88 5.41 26.84
CA LYS A 218 5.32 6.80 26.63
C LYS A 218 4.60 7.44 25.44
N GLU A 219 4.48 6.71 24.34
CA GLU A 219 3.85 7.17 23.11
C GLU A 219 2.33 6.90 23.07
N ARG A 220 1.79 6.23 24.09
CA ARG A 220 0.38 5.83 24.21
C ARG A 220 -0.09 5.03 22.99
N LEU A 221 0.67 4.00 22.65
CA LEU A 221 0.40 3.15 21.49
C LEU A 221 -0.66 2.11 21.82
N ASP A 222 -1.50 1.80 20.84
CA ASP A 222 -2.38 0.63 20.88
C ASP A 222 -1.66 -0.63 20.37
N LEU A 223 -0.67 -0.44 19.51
CA LEU A 223 0.11 -1.50 18.87
C LEU A 223 1.53 -1.00 18.59
N MET A 224 2.51 -1.86 18.84
CA MET A 224 3.88 -1.67 18.38
C MET A 224 4.24 -2.75 17.37
N LEU A 225 4.80 -2.31 16.25
CA LEU A 225 5.29 -3.12 15.14
C LEU A 225 6.80 -2.98 15.05
N VAL A 226 7.49 -4.08 14.84
CA VAL A 226 8.90 -4.09 14.46
C VAL A 226 9.03 -4.87 13.16
N SER A 227 9.44 -4.18 12.09
CA SER A 227 9.76 -4.84 10.83
C SER A 227 11.27 -5.00 10.71
N SER A 228 11.73 -6.22 10.50
CA SER A 228 13.13 -6.53 10.22
C SER A 228 13.34 -6.68 8.72
N THR A 229 14.47 -6.18 8.21
CA THR A 229 14.97 -6.51 6.87
C THR A 229 16.40 -7.02 6.98
N VAL A 230 16.63 -8.27 6.60
CA VAL A 230 17.94 -8.91 6.64
C VAL A 230 18.44 -9.08 5.21
N LYS A 231 19.63 -8.54 4.91
CA LYS A 231 20.27 -8.62 3.61
C LYS A 231 21.34 -9.72 3.64
N GLU A 232 20.95 -10.92 3.26
CA GLU A 232 21.86 -12.06 3.04
C GLU A 232 21.99 -12.33 1.53
N LYS A 233 22.07 -13.60 1.09
CA LYS A 233 21.96 -13.98 -0.33
C LYS A 233 20.60 -13.58 -0.93
N VAL A 234 19.57 -13.56 -0.08
CA VAL A 234 18.22 -13.10 -0.41
C VAL A 234 17.80 -12.10 0.67
N VAL A 235 17.02 -11.09 0.27
CA VAL A 235 16.45 -10.14 1.22
C VAL A 235 15.25 -10.81 1.91
N ARG A 236 15.34 -11.01 3.23
CA ARG A 236 14.25 -11.53 4.06
C ARG A 236 13.64 -10.40 4.89
N ARG A 237 12.32 -10.44 5.06
CA ARG A 237 11.60 -9.53 5.96
C ARG A 237 10.88 -10.35 7.03
N GLU A 238 10.94 -9.86 8.26
CA GLU A 238 10.25 -10.45 9.41
C GLU A 238 9.44 -9.37 10.11
N LEU A 239 8.43 -9.79 10.87
CA LEU A 239 7.55 -8.90 11.60
C LEU A 239 7.41 -9.39 13.04
N LEU A 240 7.49 -8.47 13.99
CA LEU A 240 7.17 -8.68 15.39
C LEU A 240 6.09 -7.67 15.79
N MET A 241 5.05 -8.14 16.46
CA MET A 241 3.93 -7.32 16.91
C MET A 241 3.76 -7.46 18.42
N THR A 242 3.41 -6.38 19.10
CA THR A 242 3.03 -6.41 20.52
C THR A 242 1.99 -5.33 20.84
N CYS A 243 1.11 -5.60 21.79
CA CYS A 243 0.11 -4.65 22.30
C CYS A 243 0.28 -4.46 23.81
N PRO A 244 -0.26 -3.37 24.41
CA PRO A 244 -0.26 -3.18 25.86
C PRO A 244 -0.94 -4.34 26.60
N GLU A 245 -0.52 -4.59 27.84
CA GLU A 245 -1.28 -5.49 28.73
C GLU A 245 -2.72 -4.96 28.91
N GLY A 246 -3.71 -5.85 28.75
CA GLY A 246 -5.12 -5.48 28.79
C GLY A 246 -5.67 -4.84 27.52
N CYS A 247 -4.95 -4.89 26.39
CA CYS A 247 -5.47 -4.47 25.09
C CYS A 247 -6.74 -5.25 24.69
N ASP A 248 -7.58 -4.64 23.86
CA ASP A 248 -8.84 -5.22 23.38
C ASP A 248 -8.65 -6.64 22.81
N GLU A 249 -9.47 -7.59 23.24
CA GLU A 249 -9.45 -8.98 22.76
C GLU A 249 -9.75 -9.09 21.25
N GLU A 250 -10.46 -8.13 20.65
CA GLU A 250 -10.56 -8.03 19.20
C GLU A 250 -9.22 -7.67 18.54
N LEU A 251 -8.44 -6.77 19.14
CA LEU A 251 -7.13 -6.39 18.63
C LEU A 251 -6.15 -7.57 18.73
N LYS A 252 -6.13 -8.30 19.86
CA LYS A 252 -5.32 -9.53 20.01
C LYS A 252 -5.65 -10.56 18.94
N ARG A 253 -6.94 -10.87 18.73
CA ARG A 253 -7.37 -11.81 17.68
C ARG A 253 -6.98 -11.34 16.27
N LYS A 254 -6.96 -10.03 16.01
CA LYS A 254 -6.48 -9.49 14.73
C LYS A 254 -4.97 -9.68 14.56
N ILE A 255 -4.18 -9.46 15.62
CA ILE A 255 -2.73 -9.70 15.63
C ILE A 255 -2.45 -11.18 15.38
N GLU A 256 -3.05 -12.07 16.16
CA GLU A 256 -2.89 -13.53 16.01
C GLU A 256 -3.25 -14.00 14.62
N LYS A 257 -4.33 -13.45 14.03
CA LYS A 257 -4.72 -13.78 12.66
C LYS A 257 -3.66 -13.32 11.64
N VAL A 258 -3.06 -12.14 11.83
CA VAL A 258 -1.97 -11.66 10.96
C VAL A 258 -0.73 -12.55 11.13
N GLU A 259 -0.35 -12.89 12.35
CA GLU A 259 0.78 -13.77 12.65
C GLU A 259 0.59 -15.17 12.05
N GLN A 260 -0.55 -15.82 12.27
CA GLN A 260 -0.90 -17.11 11.65
C GLN A 260 -0.85 -17.04 10.12
N THR A 261 -1.32 -15.93 9.56
CA THR A 261 -1.26 -15.70 8.12
C THR A 261 0.19 -15.56 7.63
N LEU A 262 1.10 -15.00 8.43
CA LEU A 262 2.52 -14.89 8.08
C LEU A 262 3.28 -16.21 8.31
N GLU A 263 2.97 -16.96 9.38
CA GLU A 263 3.61 -18.23 9.76
C GLU A 263 3.26 -19.40 8.83
N MET A 264 2.00 -19.50 8.36
CA MET A 264 1.62 -20.48 7.33
C MET A 264 2.41 -20.33 6.01
N ASN A 265 3.20 -19.26 5.89
CA ASN A 265 3.95 -18.87 4.71
C ASN A 265 5.48 -18.88 4.90
N GLU A 266 6.03 -19.19 6.08
CA GLU A 266 7.50 -19.29 6.29
C GLU A 266 8.17 -20.43 5.50
N GLY A 267 7.37 -21.35 4.93
CA GLY A 267 7.86 -22.43 4.07
C GLY A 267 7.93 -22.11 2.57
N ASN A 268 7.56 -20.91 2.09
CA ASN A 268 7.48 -20.66 0.65
C ASN A 268 7.90 -19.23 0.25
N SER A 269 8.79 -19.17 -0.77
CA SER A 269 9.26 -18.05 -1.61
C SER A 269 8.37 -16.81 -1.72
N SER A 270 8.93 -15.66 -2.15
CA SER A 270 8.25 -14.38 -2.44
C SER A 270 6.90 -14.50 -3.19
N ALA A 271 6.70 -15.58 -3.93
CA ALA A 271 5.42 -16.01 -4.50
C ALA A 271 4.27 -16.21 -3.49
N ALA A 272 4.53 -16.66 -2.26
CA ALA A 272 3.53 -16.83 -1.19
C ALA A 272 3.02 -15.50 -0.63
N GLN A 273 3.89 -14.50 -0.49
CA GLN A 273 3.50 -13.15 -0.07
C GLN A 273 2.64 -12.45 -1.13
N ILE A 274 2.96 -12.65 -2.41
CA ILE A 274 2.16 -12.15 -3.53
C ILE A 274 0.85 -12.94 -3.66
N ARG A 275 0.87 -14.26 -3.44
CA ARG A 275 -0.35 -15.10 -3.34
C ARG A 275 -1.28 -14.57 -2.25
N LEU A 276 -0.77 -14.30 -1.05
CA LEU A 276 -1.57 -13.75 0.03
C LEU A 276 -2.15 -12.39 -0.34
N PHE A 277 -1.33 -11.48 -0.86
CA PHE A 277 -1.81 -10.14 -1.23
C PHE A 277 -2.91 -10.21 -2.29
N VAL A 278 -2.76 -11.05 -3.32
CA VAL A 278 -3.79 -11.19 -4.35
C VAL A 278 -4.99 -11.99 -3.85
N GLN A 279 -4.79 -13.07 -3.12
CA GLN A 279 -5.87 -13.93 -2.65
C GLN A 279 -6.73 -13.21 -1.59
N THR A 280 -6.13 -12.50 -0.64
CA THR A 280 -6.89 -11.64 0.29
C THR A 280 -7.68 -10.57 -0.46
N ARG A 281 -7.14 -10.01 -1.55
CA ARG A 281 -7.84 -9.00 -2.37
C ARG A 281 -8.96 -9.62 -3.22
N LEU A 282 -8.74 -10.79 -3.81
CA LEU A 282 -9.76 -11.55 -4.54
C LEU A 282 -10.88 -12.03 -3.61
N GLU A 283 -10.54 -12.48 -2.39
CA GLU A 283 -11.52 -12.80 -1.34
C GLU A 283 -12.30 -11.57 -0.91
N THR A 284 -11.62 -10.42 -0.73
CA THR A 284 -12.29 -9.14 -0.44
C THR A 284 -13.27 -8.77 -1.56
N ILE A 285 -12.84 -8.86 -2.83
CA ILE A 285 -13.71 -8.61 -4.00
C ILE A 285 -14.89 -9.60 -3.99
N SER A 286 -14.65 -10.88 -3.72
CA SER A 286 -15.68 -11.92 -3.67
C SER A 286 -16.71 -11.67 -2.55
N ILE A 287 -16.25 -11.26 -1.36
CA ILE A 287 -17.12 -10.89 -0.23
C ILE A 287 -17.95 -9.66 -0.60
N LEU A 288 -17.33 -8.60 -1.12
CA LEU A 288 -18.02 -7.38 -1.55
C LEU A 288 -19.06 -7.68 -2.63
N LEU A 289 -18.73 -8.55 -3.59
CA LEU A 289 -19.68 -8.99 -4.60
C LEU A 289 -20.83 -9.82 -3.98
N LYS A 290 -20.56 -10.75 -3.07
CA LYS A 290 -21.63 -11.50 -2.38
C LYS A 290 -22.57 -10.57 -1.61
N GLN A 291 -22.01 -9.62 -0.88
CA GLN A 291 -22.78 -8.64 -0.11
C GLN A 291 -23.63 -7.74 -1.02
N MET A 292 -23.04 -7.20 -2.09
CA MET A 292 -23.77 -6.42 -3.09
C MET A 292 -24.92 -7.21 -3.72
N SER A 293 -24.73 -8.53 -3.94
CA SER A 293 -25.79 -9.40 -4.47
C SER A 293 -26.93 -9.60 -3.49
N LEU A 294 -26.63 -9.74 -2.20
CA LEU A 294 -27.62 -9.94 -1.15
C LEU A 294 -28.46 -8.67 -0.93
N GLU A 295 -27.81 -7.52 -0.82
CA GLU A 295 -28.48 -6.23 -0.64
C GLU A 295 -29.37 -5.89 -1.84
N PHE A 296 -28.89 -6.17 -3.06
CA PHE A 296 -29.68 -6.01 -4.28
C PHE A 296 -30.89 -6.93 -4.32
N SER A 297 -30.74 -8.20 -3.92
CA SER A 297 -31.85 -9.16 -3.87
C SER A 297 -32.91 -8.72 -2.86
N GLN A 298 -32.51 -8.30 -1.65
CA GLN A 298 -33.44 -7.78 -0.64
C GLN A 298 -34.18 -6.53 -1.11
N ALA A 299 -33.46 -5.55 -1.65
CA ALA A 299 -34.07 -4.32 -2.15
C ALA A 299 -35.05 -4.58 -3.31
N SER A 300 -34.71 -5.53 -4.19
CA SER A 300 -35.58 -5.95 -5.29
C SER A 300 -36.85 -6.62 -4.78
N SER A 301 -36.75 -7.57 -3.84
CA SER A 301 -37.90 -8.23 -3.23
C SER A 301 -38.82 -7.25 -2.49
N GLN A 302 -38.25 -6.30 -1.74
CA GLN A 302 -39.04 -5.24 -1.07
C GLN A 302 -39.76 -4.36 -2.08
N THR A 303 -39.07 -3.96 -3.15
CA THR A 303 -39.67 -3.14 -4.22
C THR A 303 -40.82 -3.86 -4.91
N ILE A 304 -40.66 -5.15 -5.25
CA ILE A 304 -41.72 -5.99 -5.83
C ILE A 304 -42.92 -6.07 -4.90
N ASN A 305 -42.71 -6.35 -3.60
CA ASN A 305 -43.78 -6.38 -2.61
C ASN A 305 -44.55 -5.05 -2.52
N HIS A 306 -43.85 -3.91 -2.54
CA HIS A 306 -44.51 -2.61 -2.55
C HIS A 306 -45.32 -2.38 -3.83
N ILE A 307 -44.79 -2.76 -4.99
CA ILE A 307 -45.49 -2.69 -6.28
C ILE A 307 -46.77 -3.54 -6.24
N ASP A 308 -46.70 -4.78 -5.75
CA ASP A 308 -47.86 -5.67 -5.72
C ASP A 308 -48.91 -5.20 -4.70
N ARG A 309 -48.50 -4.61 -3.57
CA ARG A 309 -49.43 -3.92 -2.66
C ARG A 309 -50.12 -2.74 -3.33
N ILE A 310 -49.39 -1.92 -4.08
CA ILE A 310 -49.98 -0.81 -4.84
C ILE A 310 -51.00 -1.34 -5.86
N LYS A 311 -50.67 -2.39 -6.62
CA LYS A 311 -51.62 -3.02 -7.56
C LYS A 311 -52.87 -3.54 -6.87
N ALA A 312 -52.74 -4.19 -5.72
CA ALA A 312 -53.86 -4.71 -4.95
C ALA A 312 -54.78 -3.57 -4.46
N ILE A 313 -54.20 -2.48 -3.93
CA ILE A 313 -54.98 -1.30 -3.53
C ILE A 313 -55.71 -0.73 -4.76
N ILE A 314 -55.04 -0.54 -5.89
CA ILE A 314 -55.64 -0.03 -7.12
C ILE A 314 -56.80 -0.91 -7.60
N ALA A 315 -56.65 -2.24 -7.57
CA ALA A 315 -57.69 -3.17 -7.99
C ALA A 315 -58.96 -3.07 -7.12
N THR A 316 -58.83 -2.64 -5.87
CA THR A 316 -59.97 -2.42 -4.96
C THR A 316 -60.61 -1.03 -5.14
N VAL A 317 -59.87 -0.06 -5.68
CA VAL A 317 -60.35 1.30 -5.89
C VAL A 317 -61.15 1.34 -7.20
N GLY A 318 -62.46 1.12 -7.10
CA GLY A 318 -63.40 1.24 -8.23
C GLY A 318 -64.40 0.10 -8.40
N THR A 319 -64.36 -0.93 -7.55
CA THR A 319 -65.31 -2.06 -7.59
C THR A 319 -66.47 -1.94 -6.59
N GLN A 320 -66.43 -0.95 -5.69
CA GLN A 320 -67.48 -0.74 -4.69
C GLN A 320 -68.05 0.68 -4.80
N ASP A 321 -69.28 0.80 -5.32
CA ASP A 321 -70.03 2.07 -5.43
C ASP A 321 -70.44 2.65 -4.06
N SER A 322 -70.24 1.90 -2.97
CA SER A 322 -70.61 2.30 -1.59
C SER A 322 -69.44 2.79 -0.74
N GLU A 323 -68.25 2.96 -1.31
CA GLU A 323 -67.03 3.26 -0.54
C GLU A 323 -67.02 4.72 -0.05
N SER A 324 -66.79 4.95 1.25
CA SER A 324 -66.86 6.29 1.82
C SER A 324 -65.70 7.19 1.35
N LYS A 325 -65.93 8.51 1.27
CA LYS A 325 -64.87 9.49 0.91
C LYS A 325 -63.62 9.36 1.79
N GLU A 326 -63.79 9.01 3.06
CA GLU A 326 -62.71 8.86 4.04
C GLU A 326 -61.84 7.63 3.75
N GLU A 327 -62.46 6.51 3.40
CA GLU A 327 -61.78 5.25 3.08
C GLU A 327 -60.93 5.37 1.82
N ARG A 328 -61.44 6.13 0.84
CA ARG A 328 -60.74 6.43 -0.40
C ARG A 328 -59.54 7.35 -0.19
N ALA A 329 -59.68 8.38 0.65
CA ALA A 329 -58.56 9.24 1.06
C ALA A 329 -57.49 8.46 1.83
N LYS A 330 -57.88 7.48 2.65
CA LYS A 330 -56.96 6.58 3.36
C LYS A 330 -56.14 5.71 2.40
N LYS A 331 -56.79 5.09 1.41
CA LYS A 331 -56.11 4.30 0.36
C LYS A 331 -55.14 5.16 -0.47
N GLU A 332 -55.52 6.39 -0.81
CA GLU A 332 -54.64 7.32 -1.53
C GLU A 332 -53.38 7.69 -0.72
N ARG A 333 -53.55 7.97 0.58
CA ARG A 333 -52.41 8.22 1.50
C ARG A 333 -51.50 7.00 1.59
N GLU A 334 -52.05 5.78 1.67
CA GLU A 334 -51.25 4.55 1.72
C GLU A 334 -50.42 4.36 0.44
N VAL A 335 -51.02 4.57 -0.74
CA VAL A 335 -50.28 4.50 -2.02
C VAL A 335 -49.16 5.54 -2.04
N LYS A 336 -49.42 6.81 -1.68
CA LYS A 336 -48.38 7.85 -1.63
C LYS A 336 -47.23 7.48 -0.69
N MET A 337 -47.54 6.89 0.47
CA MET A 337 -46.51 6.43 1.41
C MET A 337 -45.67 5.28 0.85
N LEU A 338 -46.28 4.29 0.20
CA LEU A 338 -45.57 3.18 -0.44
C LEU A 338 -44.66 3.68 -1.58
N LEU A 339 -45.06 4.71 -2.31
CA LEU A 339 -44.24 5.32 -3.35
C LEU A 339 -43.03 6.06 -2.82
N LEU A 340 -43.21 6.82 -1.73
CA LEU A 340 -42.09 7.45 -1.02
C LEU A 340 -41.10 6.40 -0.50
N GLN A 341 -41.60 5.25 -0.03
CA GLN A 341 -40.76 4.13 0.39
C GLN A 341 -39.97 3.52 -0.78
N ILE A 342 -40.61 3.25 -1.92
CA ILE A 342 -39.92 2.76 -3.14
C ILE A 342 -38.83 3.75 -3.58
N ASN A 343 -39.12 5.05 -3.60
CA ASN A 343 -38.17 6.07 -4.02
C ASN A 343 -36.98 6.17 -3.04
N ARG A 344 -37.25 6.06 -1.73
CA ARG A 344 -36.20 6.01 -0.69
C ARG A 344 -35.33 4.77 -0.83
N LEU A 345 -35.92 3.59 -1.04
CA LEU A 345 -35.19 2.33 -1.27
C LEU A 345 -34.31 2.40 -2.52
N SER A 346 -34.83 2.97 -3.60
CA SER A 346 -34.08 3.17 -4.85
C SER A 346 -32.85 4.09 -4.65
N ARG A 347 -33.01 5.23 -3.96
CA ARG A 347 -31.89 6.13 -3.66
C ARG A 347 -30.86 5.49 -2.72
N GLY A 348 -31.32 4.76 -1.70
CA GLY A 348 -30.45 4.02 -0.79
C GLY A 348 -29.61 2.97 -1.51
N LEU A 349 -30.25 2.14 -2.34
CA LEU A 349 -29.58 1.13 -3.16
C LEU A 349 -28.56 1.76 -4.13
N PHE A 350 -28.88 2.91 -4.72
CA PHE A 350 -27.94 3.63 -5.59
C PHE A 350 -26.70 4.11 -4.83
N GLY A 351 -26.90 4.67 -3.63
CA GLY A 351 -25.80 5.06 -2.76
C GLY A 351 -24.88 3.89 -2.40
N GLU A 352 -25.46 2.73 -2.04
CA GLU A 352 -24.67 1.52 -1.76
C GLU A 352 -23.95 0.98 -3.00
N LEU A 353 -24.63 0.90 -4.14
CA LEU A 353 -24.02 0.43 -5.38
C LEU A 353 -22.82 1.30 -5.79
N SER A 354 -22.93 2.62 -5.69
CA SER A 354 -21.80 3.52 -5.95
C SER A 354 -20.66 3.33 -4.97
N ARG A 355 -20.95 3.04 -3.68
CA ARG A 355 -19.90 2.71 -2.69
C ARG A 355 -19.20 1.40 -3.00
N PHE A 356 -19.94 0.36 -3.37
CA PHE A 356 -19.37 -0.94 -3.75
C PHE A 356 -18.57 -0.83 -5.04
N GLU A 357 -19.06 -0.11 -6.04
CA GLU A 357 -18.36 0.11 -7.30
C GLU A 357 -17.00 0.76 -7.07
N LYS A 358 -16.95 1.83 -6.27
CA LYS A 358 -15.70 2.48 -5.88
C LYS A 358 -14.77 1.55 -5.10
N SER A 359 -15.30 0.80 -4.14
CA SER A 359 -14.49 -0.14 -3.34
C SER A 359 -13.90 -1.28 -4.18
N ILE A 360 -14.66 -1.77 -5.18
CA ILE A 360 -14.20 -2.77 -6.15
C ILE A 360 -13.15 -2.16 -7.09
N GLU A 361 -13.33 -0.91 -7.54
CA GLU A 361 -12.32 -0.21 -8.36
C GLU A 361 -11.01 -0.02 -7.61
N ASP A 362 -11.06 0.46 -6.37
CA ASP A 362 -9.88 0.62 -5.54
C ASP A 362 -9.15 -0.72 -5.32
N ALA A 363 -9.91 -1.82 -5.13
CA ALA A 363 -9.34 -3.15 -5.01
C ALA A 363 -8.70 -3.65 -6.32
N LEU A 364 -9.36 -3.44 -7.46
CA LEU A 364 -8.86 -3.83 -8.78
C LEU A 364 -7.61 -3.04 -9.18
N LEU A 365 -7.58 -1.73 -8.91
CA LEU A 365 -6.44 -0.85 -9.19
C LEU A 365 -5.22 -1.31 -8.38
N LYS A 366 -5.41 -1.64 -7.10
CA LYS A 366 -4.35 -2.21 -6.25
C LYS A 366 -3.86 -3.56 -6.75
N SER A 367 -4.75 -4.40 -7.31
CA SER A 367 -4.38 -5.69 -7.92
C SER A 367 -3.65 -5.53 -9.27
N GLN A 368 -3.86 -4.45 -10.03
CA GLN A 368 -3.09 -4.18 -11.26
C GLN A 368 -1.61 -3.93 -11.00
N GLY A 369 -1.24 -3.43 -9.81
CA GLY A 369 0.16 -3.36 -9.38
C GLY A 369 0.83 -4.73 -9.48
N VAL A 370 0.17 -5.78 -9.00
CA VAL A 370 0.69 -7.16 -9.01
C VAL A 370 0.78 -7.75 -10.43
N LEU A 371 -0.10 -7.35 -11.36
CA LEU A 371 0.00 -7.78 -12.76
C LEU A 371 1.24 -7.22 -13.46
N ARG A 372 1.74 -6.04 -13.05
CA ARG A 372 3.00 -5.50 -13.58
C ARG A 372 4.19 -6.35 -13.13
N ASP A 373 4.15 -6.85 -11.89
CA ASP A 373 5.18 -7.74 -11.33
C ASP A 373 5.21 -9.09 -12.06
N LEU A 374 4.05 -9.57 -12.47
CA LEU A 374 3.90 -10.78 -13.28
C LEU A 374 4.61 -10.65 -14.63
N HIS A 375 4.51 -9.48 -15.28
CA HIS A 375 5.23 -9.22 -16.52
C HIS A 375 6.75 -9.16 -16.30
N GLY A 376 7.19 -8.54 -15.21
CA GLY A 376 8.61 -8.53 -14.82
C GLY A 376 9.18 -9.94 -14.62
N LEU A 377 8.42 -10.83 -13.98
CA LEU A 377 8.84 -12.22 -13.78
C LEU A 377 8.73 -13.09 -15.03
N GLU A 378 7.80 -12.80 -15.94
CA GLU A 378 7.78 -13.43 -17.27
C GLU A 378 9.07 -13.13 -18.03
N ILE A 379 9.56 -11.88 -17.94
CA ILE A 379 10.84 -11.47 -18.52
C ILE A 379 12.00 -12.18 -17.81
N GLU A 380 12.04 -12.18 -16.47
CA GLU A 380 13.11 -12.82 -15.70
C GLU A 380 13.18 -14.34 -15.94
N ASN A 381 12.03 -15.03 -15.97
CA ASN A 381 11.94 -16.46 -16.30
C ASN A 381 12.44 -16.74 -17.72
N THR A 382 12.12 -15.85 -18.67
CA THR A 382 12.60 -15.95 -20.06
C THR A 382 14.12 -15.75 -20.13
N CYS A 383 14.66 -14.76 -19.43
CA CYS A 383 16.10 -14.53 -19.32
C CYS A 383 16.82 -15.73 -18.71
N LEU A 384 16.30 -16.29 -17.61
CA LEU A 384 16.89 -17.46 -16.96
C LEU A 384 16.83 -18.72 -17.82
N ARG A 385 15.76 -18.91 -18.61
CA ARG A 385 15.70 -20.01 -19.60
C ARG A 385 16.72 -19.83 -20.71
N HIS A 386 16.88 -18.62 -21.24
CA HIS A 386 17.95 -18.33 -22.21
C HIS A 386 19.34 -18.58 -21.61
N SER A 387 19.58 -18.18 -20.36
CA SER A 387 20.81 -18.51 -19.65
C SER A 387 20.98 -20.02 -19.46
N LEU A 388 19.91 -20.77 -19.18
CA LEU A 388 19.94 -22.24 -19.07
C LEU A 388 20.28 -22.91 -20.41
N ASP A 389 19.68 -22.47 -21.51
CA ASP A 389 19.97 -22.99 -22.85
C ASP A 389 21.41 -22.67 -23.26
N ASN A 390 21.90 -21.49 -22.90
CA ASN A 390 23.31 -21.13 -23.07
C ASN A 390 24.22 -21.99 -22.18
N CYS A 391 23.90 -22.22 -20.91
CA CYS A 391 24.71 -23.05 -20.00
C CYS A 391 24.71 -24.54 -20.39
N LYS A 392 23.61 -25.06 -20.96
CA LYS A 392 23.55 -26.41 -21.54
C LYS A 392 24.48 -26.56 -22.73
N SER A 393 24.74 -25.47 -23.47
CA SER A 393 25.76 -25.44 -24.53
C SER A 393 27.21 -25.42 -24.02
N PHE A 394 27.41 -25.17 -22.71
CA PHE A 394 28.70 -25.14 -22.00
C PHE A 394 28.81 -26.26 -20.95
N THR A 395 28.37 -27.48 -21.26
CA THR A 395 28.67 -28.65 -20.42
C THR A 395 30.15 -28.99 -20.53
N THR A 396 30.98 -28.33 -19.72
CA THR A 396 32.32 -28.80 -19.38
C THR A 396 32.38 -29.12 -17.88
N PRO A 397 32.91 -30.29 -17.47
CA PRO A 397 32.97 -30.76 -16.06
C PRO A 397 33.72 -29.85 -15.07
N GLN A 398 34.20 -28.69 -15.50
CA GLN A 398 35.02 -27.78 -14.70
C GLN A 398 34.19 -26.84 -13.82
N TYR A 399 32.92 -26.58 -14.17
CA TYR A 399 32.05 -25.70 -13.38
C TYR A 399 31.54 -26.36 -12.08
N ASP A 400 31.35 -27.68 -12.07
CA ASP A 400 30.85 -28.42 -10.89
C ASP A 400 31.88 -28.47 -9.74
N ARG A 401 33.18 -28.31 -10.05
CA ARG A 401 34.25 -28.27 -9.02
C ARG A 401 34.34 -26.96 -8.25
N VAL A 402 33.90 -25.84 -8.82
CA VAL A 402 34.02 -24.52 -8.16
C VAL A 402 32.93 -24.34 -7.08
N ILE A 403 31.81 -25.04 -7.22
CA ILE A 403 30.70 -24.96 -6.27
C ILE A 403 30.93 -25.88 -5.04
N SER A 404 31.69 -26.98 -5.18
CA SER A 404 32.00 -27.88 -4.04
C SER A 404 32.90 -27.26 -2.97
N ASP A 405 33.72 -26.28 -3.34
CA ASP A 405 34.83 -25.82 -2.48
C ASP A 405 34.44 -24.62 -1.60
N THR A 406 33.31 -23.95 -1.85
CA THR A 406 32.90 -22.80 -1.05
C THR A 406 31.92 -23.15 0.05
N HIS A 407 30.83 -23.90 -0.19
CA HIS A 407 29.96 -24.52 0.84
C HIS A 407 29.38 -25.84 0.28
N PRO A 408 29.62 -27.02 0.87
CA PRO A 408 29.02 -28.26 0.39
C PRO A 408 27.52 -28.26 0.72
N VAL A 409 26.69 -27.92 -0.27
CA VAL A 409 25.26 -28.22 -0.19
C VAL A 409 25.13 -29.71 -0.46
N GLU A 410 24.98 -30.51 0.60
CA GLU A 410 24.71 -31.94 0.45
C GLU A 410 23.38 -32.13 -0.26
N LEU A 411 23.42 -32.63 -1.49
CA LEU A 411 22.24 -33.15 -2.17
C LEU A 411 21.67 -34.27 -1.32
N THR A 412 20.47 -34.08 -0.81
CA THR A 412 19.75 -35.10 -0.06
C THR A 412 19.30 -36.20 -1.02
N LYS A 413 19.08 -37.43 -0.53
CA LYS A 413 18.55 -38.53 -1.37
C LYS A 413 17.19 -38.21 -2.01
N GLU A 414 16.48 -37.20 -1.52
CA GLU A 414 15.20 -36.73 -2.06
C GLU A 414 15.35 -35.86 -3.32
N ASP A 415 16.57 -35.37 -3.60
CA ASP A 415 16.83 -34.38 -4.66
C ASP A 415 16.97 -34.98 -6.08
N GLY A 416 17.20 -36.29 -6.19
CA GLY A 416 17.43 -36.99 -7.46
C GLY A 416 18.65 -36.47 -8.25
N ASP A 417 18.73 -36.80 -9.54
CA ASP A 417 19.81 -36.37 -10.45
C ASP A 417 19.69 -34.88 -10.90
N LYS A 418 18.91 -34.05 -10.19
CA LYS A 418 18.65 -32.65 -10.60
C LYS A 418 19.69 -31.69 -10.04
N THR A 419 20.20 -30.82 -10.91
CA THR A 419 21.10 -29.73 -10.53
C THR A 419 20.36 -28.64 -9.74
N LEU A 420 21.09 -27.85 -8.94
CA LEU A 420 20.54 -26.70 -8.20
C LEU A 420 19.82 -25.70 -9.12
N PHE A 421 20.34 -25.51 -10.34
CA PHE A 421 19.76 -24.65 -11.37
C PHE A 421 18.46 -25.20 -11.95
N GLU A 422 18.34 -26.52 -12.13
CA GLU A 422 17.08 -27.15 -12.58
C GLU A 422 15.97 -27.01 -11.54
N LYS A 423 16.30 -27.12 -10.24
CA LYS A 423 15.34 -26.84 -9.16
C LYS A 423 14.84 -25.39 -9.22
N GLN A 424 15.76 -24.43 -9.36
CA GLN A 424 15.40 -23.01 -9.44
C GLN A 424 14.53 -22.71 -10.67
N ALA A 425 14.80 -23.36 -11.81
CA ALA A 425 13.97 -23.23 -13.02
C ALA A 425 12.57 -23.84 -12.84
N GLU A 426 12.46 -24.98 -12.14
CA GLU A 426 11.17 -25.61 -11.80
C GLU A 426 10.34 -24.74 -10.84
N GLU A 427 10.96 -24.18 -9.79
CA GLU A 427 10.32 -23.26 -8.84
C GLU A 427 9.77 -22.03 -9.56
N LEU A 428 10.57 -21.39 -10.41
CA LEU A 428 10.14 -20.23 -11.19
C LEU A 428 9.05 -20.58 -12.21
N LYS A 429 9.07 -21.78 -12.78
CA LYS A 429 8.02 -22.25 -13.70
C LYS A 429 6.70 -22.50 -12.95
N HIS A 430 6.78 -23.08 -11.75
CA HIS A 430 5.62 -23.25 -10.87
C HIS A 430 5.04 -21.88 -10.48
N GLU A 431 5.89 -20.93 -10.09
CA GLU A 431 5.48 -19.55 -9.79
C GLU A 431 4.79 -18.86 -10.98
N LEU A 432 5.36 -18.99 -12.19
CA LEU A 432 4.78 -18.42 -13.39
C LEU A 432 3.38 -19.00 -13.70
N ASN A 433 3.20 -20.31 -13.55
CA ASN A 433 1.91 -20.96 -13.79
C ASN A 433 0.84 -20.49 -12.80
N GLU A 434 1.19 -20.37 -11.52
CA GLU A 434 0.26 -19.91 -10.50
C GLU A 434 -0.14 -18.44 -10.70
N ARG A 435 0.81 -17.59 -11.08
CA ARG A 435 0.55 -16.21 -11.46
C ARG A 435 -0.39 -16.09 -12.67
N LYS A 436 -0.25 -16.95 -13.69
CA LYS A 436 -1.18 -17.01 -14.83
C LYS A 436 -2.59 -17.42 -14.41
N ARG A 437 -2.73 -18.35 -13.47
CA ARG A 437 -4.03 -18.72 -12.90
C ARG A 437 -4.70 -17.53 -12.21
N ILE A 438 -3.97 -16.83 -11.35
CA ILE A 438 -4.46 -15.61 -10.66
C ILE A 438 -4.93 -14.53 -11.66
N LYS A 439 -4.17 -14.33 -12.76
CA LYS A 439 -4.57 -13.41 -13.83
C LYS A 439 -5.93 -13.77 -14.44
N ASN A 440 -6.19 -15.06 -14.67
CA ASN A 440 -7.47 -15.52 -15.20
C ASN A 440 -8.61 -15.26 -14.19
N GLU A 441 -8.42 -15.59 -12.91
CA GLU A 441 -9.41 -15.31 -11.85
C GLU A 441 -9.75 -13.80 -11.76
N LEU A 442 -8.75 -12.92 -11.96
CA LEU A 442 -8.97 -11.48 -11.98
C LEU A 442 -9.77 -11.01 -13.22
N GLU A 443 -9.54 -11.60 -14.39
CA GLU A 443 -10.34 -11.30 -15.60
C GLU A 443 -11.79 -11.78 -15.45
N GLU A 444 -12.02 -12.93 -14.83
CA GLU A 444 -13.36 -13.41 -14.49
C GLU A 444 -14.09 -12.43 -13.53
N ALA A 445 -13.39 -11.93 -12.50
CA ALA A 445 -13.94 -10.94 -11.59
C ALA A 445 -14.31 -9.62 -12.30
N LYS A 446 -13.49 -9.16 -13.25
CA LYS A 446 -13.80 -7.98 -14.09
C LYS A 446 -15.04 -8.23 -14.94
N GLN A 447 -15.18 -9.41 -15.53
CA GLN A 447 -16.35 -9.76 -16.33
C GLN A 447 -17.62 -9.80 -15.49
N LEU A 448 -17.55 -10.36 -14.28
CA LEU A 448 -18.67 -10.38 -13.35
C LEU A 448 -19.08 -8.95 -12.90
N LYS A 449 -18.12 -8.03 -12.70
CA LYS A 449 -18.42 -6.61 -12.46
C LYS A 449 -19.24 -6.02 -13.62
N ARG A 450 -18.78 -6.22 -14.87
CA ARG A 450 -19.48 -5.70 -16.06
C ARG A 450 -20.93 -6.21 -16.15
N GLN A 451 -21.15 -7.51 -15.92
CA GLN A 451 -22.49 -8.09 -15.92
C GLN A 451 -23.41 -7.45 -14.88
N ARG A 452 -22.90 -7.18 -13.68
CA ARG A 452 -23.69 -6.59 -12.59
C ARG A 452 -24.00 -5.11 -12.80
N VAL A 453 -23.06 -4.34 -13.36
CA VAL A 453 -23.31 -2.95 -13.77
C VAL A 453 -24.42 -2.90 -14.81
N LEU A 454 -24.40 -3.79 -15.81
CA LEU A 454 -25.46 -3.89 -16.82
C LEU A 454 -26.83 -4.23 -16.20
N ALA A 455 -26.88 -5.17 -15.25
CA ALA A 455 -28.12 -5.52 -14.55
C ALA A 455 -28.68 -4.33 -13.74
N SER A 456 -27.80 -3.57 -13.07
CA SER A 456 -28.16 -2.35 -12.35
C SER A 456 -28.72 -1.26 -13.29
N MET A 457 -28.08 -1.03 -14.44
CA MET A 457 -28.59 -0.11 -15.47
C MET A 457 -29.96 -0.53 -16.00
N HIS A 458 -30.19 -1.83 -16.21
CA HIS A 458 -31.48 -2.34 -16.67
C HIS A 458 -32.60 -2.10 -15.64
N LEU A 459 -32.36 -2.35 -14.36
CA LEU A 459 -33.33 -2.02 -13.31
C LEU A 459 -33.60 -0.53 -13.21
N LYS A 460 -32.57 0.31 -13.34
CA LYS A 460 -32.73 1.78 -13.36
C LYS A 460 -33.65 2.20 -14.51
N HIS A 461 -33.42 1.64 -15.70
CA HIS A 461 -34.26 1.90 -16.87
C HIS A 461 -35.70 1.42 -16.65
N MET A 462 -35.92 0.23 -16.09
CA MET A 462 -37.27 -0.26 -15.75
C MET A 462 -37.99 0.67 -14.75
N ALA A 463 -37.32 1.11 -13.69
CA ALA A 463 -37.89 2.03 -12.71
C ALA A 463 -38.24 3.39 -13.33
N GLN A 464 -37.34 3.94 -14.14
CA GLN A 464 -37.54 5.25 -14.77
C GLN A 464 -38.60 5.21 -15.87
N ASN A 465 -38.63 4.18 -16.70
CA ASN A 465 -39.41 4.20 -17.94
C ASN A 465 -40.70 3.38 -17.88
N VAL A 466 -40.82 2.44 -16.94
CA VAL A 466 -42.06 1.65 -16.77
C VAL A 466 -42.81 2.15 -15.53
N VAL A 467 -42.13 2.18 -14.39
CA VAL A 467 -42.80 2.49 -13.12
C VAL A 467 -43.18 3.97 -13.03
N THR A 468 -42.26 4.89 -13.35
CA THR A 468 -42.52 6.34 -13.22
C THR A 468 -43.68 6.84 -14.11
N PRO A 469 -43.79 6.46 -15.40
CA PRO A 469 -44.91 6.91 -16.23
C PRO A 469 -46.25 6.28 -15.82
N GLN A 470 -46.25 5.01 -15.40
CA GLN A 470 -47.46 4.37 -14.86
C GLN A 470 -47.95 5.08 -13.61
N LEU A 471 -47.03 5.54 -12.76
CA LEU A 471 -47.35 6.33 -11.57
C LEU A 471 -47.94 7.68 -11.92
N LYS A 472 -47.30 8.41 -12.83
CA LYS A 472 -47.80 9.72 -13.27
C LYS A 472 -49.22 9.62 -13.84
N LYS A 473 -49.47 8.59 -14.67
CA LYS A 473 -50.80 8.30 -15.21
C LYS A 473 -51.82 7.95 -14.11
N LEU A 474 -51.37 7.33 -13.03
CA LEU A 474 -52.21 7.01 -11.88
C LEU A 474 -52.58 8.27 -11.09
N GLU A 475 -51.60 9.12 -10.81
CA GLU A 475 -51.79 10.42 -10.16
C GLU A 475 -52.76 11.29 -10.95
N GLU A 476 -52.59 11.38 -12.27
CA GLU A 476 -53.49 12.10 -13.17
C GLU A 476 -54.93 11.58 -13.10
N LYS A 477 -55.12 10.25 -13.06
CA LYS A 477 -56.45 9.63 -12.90
C LYS A 477 -57.09 9.95 -11.54
N VAL A 478 -56.31 9.94 -10.46
CA VAL A 478 -56.79 10.28 -9.12
C VAL A 478 -57.22 11.75 -9.07
N ILE A 479 -56.39 12.66 -9.60
CA ILE A 479 -56.68 14.09 -9.67
C ILE A 479 -57.94 14.37 -10.49
N GLN A 480 -58.06 13.77 -11.68
CA GLN A 480 -59.24 13.92 -12.55
C GLN A 480 -60.53 13.41 -11.88
N LYS A 481 -60.46 12.32 -11.13
CA LYS A 481 -61.63 11.78 -10.42
C LYS A 481 -62.04 12.70 -9.25
N HIS A 482 -61.08 13.28 -8.55
CA HIS A 482 -61.35 14.24 -7.47
C HIS A 482 -62.00 15.55 -7.99
N HIS A 483 -61.56 16.04 -9.16
CA HIS A 483 -62.15 17.22 -9.82
C HIS A 483 -63.57 17.00 -10.37
N ARG A 484 -64.01 15.76 -10.57
CA ARG A 484 -65.40 15.46 -10.98
C ARG A 484 -66.36 15.25 -9.81
N GLU A 485 -65.84 15.07 -8.61
CA GLU A 485 -66.61 14.82 -7.38
C GLU A 485 -66.75 16.08 -6.49
N LEU A 486 -66.04 17.16 -6.86
CA LEU A 486 -66.25 18.55 -6.45
C LEU A 486 -67.11 19.24 -7.49
#